data_AF-A0A939H8M3-F1
#
_entry.id   AF-A0A939H8M3-F1
#
_cell.length_a   1.000
_cell.length_b   1.000
_cell.length_c   1.000
_cell.angle_alpha   90.00
_cell.angle_beta   90.00
_cell.angle_gamma   90.00
#
_symmetry.space_group_name_H-M   'P 1'
#
loop_
_entity.id
_entity.type
_entity.pdbx_description
1 polymer ?
#
loop_
_entity_poly.entity_id
_entity_poly.type
_entity_poly.pdbx_seq_one_letter_code
_entity_poly.pdbx_strand_id
1 'polypeptide(L)'
;MDVFKEELDHRLLIETSLEDIAESSGNPFENLDKVTLFEKLVHEKDAKRIIERFMKKIEPFRNRLTDDMTQEEKEEIRFLFLELTEEMDKKKIFFDEPFLGSFIRKGYLKSTESFFSKAQEHDSSLNFTDLFQAVRNVWIMNSLQLLFDMDVQMTSSIFSYSMLYPYTDNLLDDPEISLSDKKAFNERLQLVLEGTIPSDVSHEESKIFEMIRNIELQYERESYPNVYQSLLMIQDAQVLSLSQNNPRKLSPNILLPISFYKGGASVLADGFLCKGELSETEMHFSFGYGAFLQLLDDLQDIDCDRKDNHWTLFSIKHQEEIYDREIIKVLCYISKVLDKYTIYTPEEETLKRIIRECTRLMIMDVVGQNPHLVSEKLYKCLESHCRVRLSFFKEYHEKFSDWSSLFSPAANQQNR
;
A
#
# COMPACT_ATOMS: atom_id res chain seq x y z
N MET A 1 -25.11 -27.45 20.07
CA MET A 1 -25.07 -26.01 20.38
C MET A 1 -24.73 -25.35 19.07
N ASP A 2 -25.75 -24.94 18.33
CA ASP A 2 -25.60 -24.12 17.13
C ASP A 2 -25.11 -22.74 17.59
N VAL A 3 -23.80 -22.54 17.51
CA VAL A 3 -23.23 -21.20 17.49
C VAL A 3 -23.54 -20.69 16.10
N PHE A 4 -24.54 -19.81 15.99
CA PHE A 4 -24.67 -18.94 14.83
C PHE A 4 -23.30 -18.27 14.64
N LYS A 5 -22.49 -18.77 13.70
CA LYS A 5 -21.35 -18.04 13.17
C LYS A 5 -21.99 -16.82 12.49
N GLU A 6 -22.00 -15.67 13.17
CA GLU A 6 -22.38 -14.41 12.55
C GLU A 6 -21.49 -14.25 11.31
N GLU A 7 -22.10 -14.25 10.12
CA GLU A 7 -21.38 -13.97 8.88
C GLU A 7 -20.75 -12.58 8.98
N LEU A 8 -19.53 -12.44 8.47
CA LEU A 8 -18.81 -11.18 8.43
C LEU A 8 -19.64 -10.12 7.66
N ASP A 9 -20.28 -9.20 8.40
CA ASP A 9 -21.17 -8.19 7.82
C ASP A 9 -20.37 -7.01 7.28
N HIS A 10 -19.98 -7.12 6.01
CA HIS A 10 -19.27 -6.08 5.28
C HIS A 10 -20.07 -4.77 5.16
N ARG A 11 -21.41 -4.80 5.22
CA ARG A 11 -22.23 -3.60 5.08
C ARG A 11 -22.08 -2.70 6.29
N LEU A 12 -22.08 -3.28 7.49
CA LEU A 12 -21.86 -2.55 8.72
C LEU A 12 -20.48 -1.87 8.73
N LEU A 13 -19.44 -2.56 8.25
CA LEU A 13 -18.08 -1.99 8.13
C LEU A 13 -18.05 -0.79 7.18
N ILE A 14 -18.68 -0.90 6.00
CA ILE A 14 -18.81 0.19 5.03
C ILE A 14 -19.56 1.38 5.65
N GLU A 15 -20.75 1.13 6.23
CA GLU A 15 -21.59 2.16 6.84
C GLU A 15 -20.86 2.88 7.96
N THR A 16 -20.21 2.15 8.86
CA THR A 16 -19.43 2.73 9.97
C THR A 16 -18.29 3.61 9.45
N SER A 17 -17.55 3.16 8.43
CA SER A 17 -16.48 3.98 7.84
C SER A 17 -17.03 5.22 7.13
N LEU A 18 -18.18 5.13 6.44
CA LEU A 18 -18.85 6.27 5.81
C LEU A 18 -19.32 7.30 6.85
N GLU A 19 -19.84 6.85 7.99
CA GLU A 19 -20.16 7.71 9.13
C GLU A 19 -18.90 8.37 9.70
N ASP A 20 -17.83 7.60 9.88
CA ASP A 20 -16.56 8.10 10.40
C ASP A 20 -16.00 9.22 9.52
N ILE A 21 -15.94 9.05 8.20
CA ILE A 21 -15.51 10.12 7.30
C ILE A 21 -16.52 11.28 7.31
N ALA A 22 -17.83 11.04 7.32
CA ALA A 22 -18.85 12.10 7.33
C ALA A 22 -18.73 13.02 8.56
N GLU A 23 -18.45 12.46 9.72
CA GLU A 23 -18.26 13.18 10.98
C GLU A 23 -16.85 13.81 11.12
N SER A 24 -15.88 13.34 10.34
CA SER A 24 -14.50 13.83 10.42
C SER A 24 -14.41 15.32 10.09
N SER A 25 -13.98 16.13 11.03
CA SER A 25 -13.86 17.58 10.89
C SER A 25 -12.82 18.12 11.86
N GLY A 26 -12.33 19.34 11.61
CA GLY A 26 -11.35 19.99 12.46
C GLY A 26 -10.14 20.51 11.68
N ASN A 27 -9.08 20.85 12.41
CA ASN A 27 -7.82 21.28 11.85
C ASN A 27 -6.77 20.16 11.99
N PRO A 28 -6.43 19.44 10.90
CA PRO A 28 -5.47 18.34 10.98
C PRO A 28 -4.02 18.81 11.28
N PHE A 29 -3.78 20.12 11.36
CA PHE A 29 -2.46 20.72 11.58
C PHE A 29 -2.31 21.35 12.98
N GLU A 30 -3.31 21.25 13.86
CA GLU A 30 -3.36 22.02 15.13
C GLU A 30 -2.15 21.78 16.06
N ASN A 31 -1.62 20.56 16.07
CA ASN A 31 -0.51 20.16 16.96
C ASN A 31 0.82 19.92 16.22
N LEU A 32 0.98 20.48 15.02
CA LEU A 32 2.19 20.28 14.22
C LEU A 32 3.14 21.47 14.35
N ASP A 33 4.42 21.14 14.52
CA ASP A 33 5.49 22.14 14.49
C ASP A 33 5.65 22.73 13.09
N LYS A 34 6.08 24.00 13.06
CA LYS A 34 6.43 24.68 11.81
C LYS A 34 7.91 24.54 11.54
N VAL A 35 8.27 24.32 10.28
CA VAL A 35 9.66 24.19 9.83
C VAL A 35 10.06 25.42 9.02
N THR A 36 11.20 26.01 9.38
CA THR A 36 11.72 27.20 8.69
C THR A 36 12.27 26.86 7.32
N LEU A 37 12.33 27.84 6.42
CA LEU A 37 12.95 27.66 5.10
C LEU A 37 14.43 27.25 5.20
N PHE A 38 15.15 27.78 6.19
CA PHE A 38 16.56 27.42 6.40
C PHE A 38 16.72 25.95 6.75
N GLU A 39 15.92 25.45 7.70
CA GLU A 39 15.94 24.02 8.09
C GLU A 39 15.60 23.12 6.90
N LYS A 40 14.58 23.48 6.11
CA LYS A 40 14.23 22.73 4.88
C LYS A 40 15.39 22.62 3.91
N LEU A 41 16.06 23.73 3.62
CA LEU A 41 17.21 23.73 2.70
C LEU A 41 18.38 22.89 3.24
N VAL A 42 18.56 22.83 4.56
CA VAL A 42 19.54 21.94 5.19
C VAL A 42 19.12 20.47 5.01
N HIS A 43 17.86 20.12 5.29
CA HIS A 43 17.35 18.77 5.12
C HIS A 43 17.46 18.30 3.66
N GLU A 44 17.10 19.13 2.68
CA GLU A 44 17.21 18.80 1.26
C GLU A 44 18.66 18.57 0.82
N LYS A 45 19.59 19.40 1.31
CA LYS A 45 21.02 19.23 1.03
C LYS A 45 21.54 17.91 1.62
N ASP A 46 21.14 17.60 2.84
CA ASP A 46 21.52 16.37 3.51
C ASP A 46 20.91 15.15 2.81
N ALA A 47 19.62 15.20 2.43
CA ALA A 47 18.95 14.16 1.68
C ALA A 47 19.69 13.86 0.37
N LYS A 48 19.94 14.89 -0.44
CA LYS A 48 20.70 14.78 -1.71
C LYS A 48 22.06 14.11 -1.47
N ARG A 49 22.81 14.56 -0.46
CA ARG A 49 24.14 14.02 -0.14
C ARG A 49 24.11 12.56 0.31
N ILE A 50 23.14 12.17 1.15
CA ILE A 50 23.02 10.81 1.67
C ILE A 50 22.66 9.86 0.53
N ILE A 51 21.65 10.21 -0.27
CA ILE A 51 21.22 9.43 -1.43
C ILE A 51 22.35 9.28 -2.43
N GLU A 52 23.02 10.37 -2.83
CA GLU A 52 24.16 10.30 -3.77
C GLU A 52 25.29 9.39 -3.26
N ARG A 53 25.54 9.36 -1.95
CA ARG A 53 26.54 8.46 -1.35
C ARG A 53 26.07 7.00 -1.40
N PHE A 54 24.84 6.74 -1.01
CA PHE A 54 24.25 5.40 -1.06
C PHE A 54 24.26 4.84 -2.49
N MET A 55 23.80 5.63 -3.47
CA MET A 55 23.78 5.24 -4.87
C MET A 55 25.19 4.92 -5.39
N LYS A 56 26.21 5.72 -5.05
CA LYS A 56 27.61 5.42 -5.42
C LYS A 56 28.12 4.10 -4.84
N LYS A 57 27.65 3.72 -3.65
CA LYS A 57 28.00 2.45 -3.01
C LYS A 57 27.21 1.27 -3.59
N ILE A 58 26.00 1.49 -4.09
CA ILE A 58 25.18 0.46 -4.74
C ILE A 58 25.56 0.21 -6.21
N GLU A 59 26.11 1.21 -6.92
CA GLU A 59 26.46 1.11 -8.34
C GLU A 59 27.25 -0.16 -8.74
N PRO A 60 28.22 -0.66 -7.95
CA PRO A 60 28.93 -1.90 -8.29
C PRO A 60 28.05 -3.15 -8.37
N PHE A 61 26.91 -3.17 -7.66
CA PHE A 61 25.98 -4.30 -7.63
C PHE A 61 24.92 -4.23 -8.73
N ARG A 62 24.82 -3.11 -9.45
CA ARG A 62 23.79 -2.79 -10.45
C ARG A 62 23.46 -3.93 -11.43
N ASN A 63 24.48 -4.56 -12.01
CA ASN A 63 24.28 -5.60 -13.03
C ASN A 63 24.09 -7.02 -12.45
N ARG A 64 24.18 -7.16 -11.11
CA ARG A 64 24.16 -8.46 -10.43
C ARG A 64 22.93 -8.63 -9.54
N LEU A 65 22.09 -7.61 -9.40
CA LEU A 65 20.85 -7.59 -8.61
C LEU A 65 19.85 -8.70 -9.03
N THR A 66 20.05 -9.34 -10.18
CA THR A 66 19.20 -10.40 -10.74
C THR A 66 19.92 -11.76 -10.71
N ASP A 67 20.09 -12.34 -9.52
CA ASP A 67 20.49 -13.75 -9.24
C ASP A 67 21.98 -14.13 -9.17
N ASP A 68 22.93 -13.22 -9.41
CA ASP A 68 24.38 -13.56 -9.38
C ASP A 68 25.12 -12.97 -8.17
N MET A 69 24.38 -12.65 -7.09
CA MET A 69 24.93 -12.07 -5.85
C MET A 69 25.33 -13.15 -4.85
N THR A 70 26.57 -13.07 -4.37
CA THR A 70 27.02 -13.87 -3.23
C THR A 70 26.34 -13.41 -1.93
N GLN A 71 26.34 -14.26 -0.91
CA GLN A 71 25.78 -13.91 0.41
C GLN A 71 26.48 -12.70 1.04
N GLU A 72 27.79 -12.54 0.80
CA GLU A 72 28.56 -11.38 1.27
C GLU A 72 28.05 -10.08 0.62
N GLU A 73 27.76 -10.10 -0.69
CA GLU A 73 27.24 -8.93 -1.39
C GLU A 73 25.80 -8.59 -0.97
N LYS A 74 24.96 -9.60 -0.70
CA LYS A 74 23.61 -9.40 -0.15
C LYS A 74 23.67 -8.72 1.22
N GLU A 75 24.57 -9.17 2.10
CA GLU A 75 24.81 -8.54 3.40
C GLU A 75 25.44 -7.14 3.28
N GLU A 76 26.27 -6.89 2.27
CA GLU A 76 26.80 -5.55 2.02
C GLU A 76 25.68 -4.59 1.61
N ILE A 77 24.82 -4.96 0.64
CA ILE A 77 23.65 -4.14 0.27
C ILE A 77 22.74 -3.90 1.47
N ARG A 78 22.50 -4.95 2.28
CA ARG A 78 21.74 -4.83 3.53
C ARG A 78 22.34 -3.75 4.43
N PHE A 79 23.65 -3.81 4.68
CA PHE A 79 24.34 -2.82 5.50
C PHE A 79 24.25 -1.40 4.91
N LEU A 80 24.35 -1.25 3.58
CA LEU A 80 24.18 0.04 2.91
C LEU A 80 22.77 0.62 3.10
N PHE A 81 21.73 -0.22 3.02
CA PHE A 81 20.35 0.22 3.23
C PHE A 81 20.10 0.60 4.71
N LEU A 82 20.68 -0.16 5.64
CA LEU A 82 20.68 0.18 7.06
C LEU A 82 21.37 1.52 7.33
N GLU A 83 22.55 1.75 6.74
CA GLU A 83 23.29 3.01 6.87
C GLU A 83 22.47 4.18 6.29
N LEU A 84 21.86 4.02 5.11
CA LEU A 84 20.97 5.01 4.50
C LEU A 84 19.82 5.39 5.42
N THR A 85 19.06 4.39 5.88
CA THR A 85 17.88 4.59 6.72
C THR A 85 18.25 5.23 8.05
N GLU A 86 19.32 4.78 8.69
CA GLU A 86 19.81 5.38 9.94
C GLU A 86 20.33 6.81 9.77
N GLU A 87 21.06 7.13 8.70
CA GLU A 87 21.52 8.49 8.45
C GLU A 87 20.34 9.45 8.22
N MET A 88 19.32 9.01 7.46
CA MET A 88 18.09 9.77 7.23
C MET A 88 17.31 10.03 8.52
N ASP A 89 17.12 8.97 9.32
CA ASP A 89 16.42 9.00 10.61
C ASP A 89 17.11 9.92 11.62
N LYS A 90 18.43 9.76 11.80
CA LYS A 90 19.22 10.55 12.77
C LYS A 90 19.16 12.04 12.45
N LYS A 91 19.08 12.38 11.16
CA LYS A 91 18.96 13.77 10.68
C LYS A 91 17.52 14.26 10.61
N LYS A 92 16.53 13.41 10.89
CA LYS A 92 15.10 13.75 10.89
C LYS A 92 14.68 14.47 9.61
N ILE A 93 15.13 13.96 8.47
CA ILE A 93 15.00 14.64 7.16
C ILE A 93 13.53 14.74 6.74
N PHE A 94 12.77 13.67 6.92
CA PHE A 94 11.36 13.61 6.51
C PHE A 94 10.39 13.56 7.69
N PHE A 95 10.82 13.03 8.84
CA PHE A 95 9.95 12.70 9.97
C PHE A 95 10.35 13.43 11.25
N ASP A 96 9.39 13.64 12.17
CA ASP A 96 9.63 14.33 13.43
C ASP A 96 10.45 13.51 14.42
N GLU A 97 10.30 12.20 14.36
CA GLU A 97 11.02 11.24 15.19
C GLU A 97 11.71 10.17 14.34
N PRO A 98 12.91 9.70 14.74
CA PRO A 98 13.55 8.58 14.09
C PRO A 98 12.72 7.31 14.35
N PHE A 99 12.29 6.62 13.30
CA PHE A 99 11.57 5.36 13.44
C PHE A 99 12.05 4.24 12.53
N LEU A 100 12.61 4.53 11.35
CA LEU A 100 13.06 3.52 10.38
C LEU A 100 13.97 2.48 11.04
N GLY A 101 14.93 2.92 11.86
CA GLY A 101 15.82 2.01 12.58
C GLY A 101 15.09 1.09 13.57
N SER A 102 14.01 1.55 14.20
CA SER A 102 13.17 0.73 15.09
C SER A 102 12.42 -0.36 14.30
N PHE A 103 11.83 0.01 13.16
CA PHE A 103 11.06 -0.91 12.31
C PHE A 103 11.90 -2.03 11.72
N ILE A 104 13.10 -1.65 11.27
CA ILE A 104 14.10 -2.59 10.82
C ILE A 104 14.40 -3.63 11.91
N ARG A 105 14.65 -3.18 13.15
CA ARG A 105 14.92 -4.07 14.30
C ARG A 105 13.71 -4.91 14.69
N LYS A 106 12.49 -4.41 14.46
CA LYS A 106 11.24 -5.14 14.67
C LYS A 106 10.94 -6.21 13.63
N GLY A 107 11.81 -6.40 12.63
CA GLY A 107 11.73 -7.53 11.70
C GLY A 107 11.26 -7.16 10.29
N TYR A 108 11.00 -5.88 9.97
CA TYR A 108 10.59 -5.48 8.62
C TYR A 108 11.61 -5.88 7.55
N LEU A 109 12.89 -5.65 7.83
CA LEU A 109 13.96 -6.00 6.90
C LEU A 109 14.05 -7.52 6.69
N LYS A 110 13.99 -8.29 7.78
CA LYS A 110 14.00 -9.76 7.71
C LYS A 110 12.77 -10.31 6.98
N SER A 111 11.59 -9.72 7.21
CA SER A 111 10.35 -10.07 6.51
C SER A 111 10.47 -9.78 5.01
N THR A 112 10.98 -8.60 4.65
CA THR A 112 11.25 -8.18 3.26
C THR A 112 12.24 -9.10 2.55
N GLU A 113 13.36 -9.44 3.20
CA GLU A 113 14.35 -10.39 2.68
C GLU A 113 13.74 -11.78 2.46
N SER A 114 12.96 -12.25 3.42
CA SER A 114 12.27 -13.53 3.31
C SER A 114 11.24 -13.54 2.19
N PHE A 115 10.56 -12.42 1.93
CA PHE A 115 9.63 -12.28 0.81
C PHE A 115 10.37 -12.44 -0.52
N PHE A 116 11.42 -11.65 -0.75
CA PHE A 116 12.17 -11.71 -2.01
C PHE A 116 12.82 -13.09 -2.22
N SER A 117 13.41 -13.70 -1.18
CA SER A 117 14.00 -15.04 -1.31
C SER A 117 12.95 -16.08 -1.72
N LYS A 118 11.79 -16.10 -1.04
CA LYS A 118 10.71 -17.04 -1.36
C LYS A 118 10.11 -16.76 -2.75
N ALA A 119 10.01 -15.50 -3.15
CA ALA A 119 9.49 -15.13 -4.46
C ALA A 119 10.41 -15.62 -5.59
N GLN A 120 11.73 -15.46 -5.44
CA GLN A 120 12.73 -15.99 -6.38
C GLN A 120 12.73 -17.52 -6.43
N GLU A 121 12.59 -18.20 -5.29
CA GLU A 121 12.47 -19.66 -5.21
C GLU A 121 11.19 -20.17 -5.89
N HIS A 122 10.10 -19.41 -5.79
CA HIS A 122 8.81 -19.74 -6.39
C HIS A 122 8.80 -19.49 -7.91
N ASP A 123 9.31 -18.35 -8.35
CA ASP A 123 9.35 -17.96 -9.76
C ASP A 123 10.50 -16.98 -10.05
N SER A 124 11.60 -17.53 -10.58
CA SER A 124 12.79 -16.75 -10.94
C SER A 124 12.61 -15.84 -12.17
N SER A 125 11.44 -15.90 -12.83
CA SER A 125 11.15 -15.03 -13.98
C SER A 125 10.52 -13.68 -13.58
N LEU A 126 10.11 -13.53 -12.32
CA LEU A 126 9.52 -12.28 -11.83
C LEU A 126 10.53 -11.15 -11.86
N ASN A 127 10.10 -10.02 -12.43
CA ASN A 127 10.93 -8.84 -12.48
C ASN A 127 10.92 -8.10 -11.14
N PHE A 128 11.94 -7.28 -10.91
CA PHE A 128 12.10 -6.55 -9.66
C PHE A 128 10.98 -5.53 -9.39
N THR A 129 10.42 -4.91 -10.43
CA THR A 129 9.32 -3.94 -10.30
C THR A 129 8.07 -4.61 -9.72
N ASP A 130 7.67 -5.76 -10.25
CA ASP A 130 6.51 -6.51 -9.78
C ASP A 130 6.69 -6.95 -8.32
N LEU A 131 7.90 -7.39 -7.96
CA LEU A 131 8.22 -7.76 -6.57
C LEU A 131 8.19 -6.56 -5.62
N PHE A 132 8.61 -5.37 -6.08
CA PHE A 132 8.53 -4.13 -5.30
C PHE A 132 7.10 -3.61 -5.15
N GLN A 133 6.22 -3.90 -6.09
CA GLN A 133 4.79 -3.65 -5.93
C GLN A 133 4.20 -4.59 -4.87
N ALA A 134 4.48 -5.89 -4.97
CA ALA A 134 3.98 -6.92 -4.06
C ALA A 134 4.44 -6.73 -2.60
N VAL A 135 5.68 -6.28 -2.38
CA VAL A 135 6.22 -6.09 -1.03
C VAL A 135 5.52 -4.97 -0.25
N ARG A 136 4.81 -4.05 -0.93
CA ARG A 136 3.99 -3.03 -0.24
C ARG A 136 2.92 -3.70 0.64
N ASN A 137 2.29 -4.77 0.15
CA ASN A 137 1.28 -5.51 0.93
C ASN A 137 1.91 -6.19 2.17
N VAL A 138 3.11 -6.75 2.00
CA VAL A 138 3.90 -7.31 3.10
C VAL A 138 4.16 -6.27 4.19
N TRP A 139 4.46 -5.02 3.84
CA TRP A 139 4.70 -3.96 4.83
C TRP A 139 3.43 -3.53 5.56
N ILE A 140 2.26 -3.58 4.91
CA ILE A 140 0.97 -3.39 5.58
C ILE A 140 0.74 -4.53 6.58
N MET A 141 0.90 -5.78 6.17
CA MET A 141 0.76 -6.95 7.05
C MET A 141 1.76 -6.94 8.22
N ASN A 142 3.02 -6.56 8.00
CA ASN A 142 3.99 -6.36 9.08
C ASN A 142 3.53 -5.28 10.07
N SER A 143 2.87 -4.23 9.58
CA SER A 143 2.32 -3.16 10.42
C SER A 143 1.12 -3.67 11.22
N LEU A 144 0.21 -4.42 10.59
CA LEU A 144 -0.93 -5.04 11.27
C LEU A 144 -0.48 -6.01 12.36
N GLN A 145 0.55 -6.83 12.11
CA GLN A 145 1.14 -7.69 13.14
C GLN A 145 1.56 -6.89 14.37
N LEU A 146 2.29 -5.80 14.20
CA LEU A 146 2.68 -4.95 15.33
C LEU A 146 1.49 -4.26 16.01
N LEU A 147 0.47 -3.84 15.26
CA LEU A 147 -0.75 -3.24 15.81
C LEU A 147 -1.55 -4.26 16.63
N PHE A 148 -1.51 -5.54 16.24
CA PHE A 148 -2.17 -6.65 16.92
C PHE A 148 -1.30 -7.31 18.00
N ASP A 149 -0.21 -6.67 18.40
CA ASP A 149 0.74 -7.16 19.41
C ASP A 149 1.36 -8.53 19.04
N MET A 150 1.70 -8.69 17.75
CA MET A 150 2.34 -9.87 17.19
C MET A 150 3.76 -9.54 16.71
N ASP A 151 4.66 -10.51 16.83
CA ASP A 151 5.98 -10.42 16.20
C ASP A 151 5.87 -10.38 14.67
N VAL A 152 6.68 -9.55 14.02
CA VAL A 152 6.77 -9.52 12.56
C VAL A 152 7.40 -10.80 12.04
N GLN A 153 6.67 -11.50 11.17
CA GLN A 153 7.05 -12.80 10.62
C GLN A 153 6.52 -12.97 9.20
N MET A 154 7.34 -13.55 8.32
CA MET A 154 6.92 -13.91 6.96
C MET A 154 6.26 -15.28 6.95
N THR A 155 4.95 -15.31 7.20
CA THR A 155 4.14 -16.53 7.22
C THR A 155 3.82 -17.02 5.81
N SER A 156 3.28 -18.24 5.68
CA SER A 156 2.82 -18.76 4.39
C SER A 156 1.67 -17.91 3.83
N SER A 157 0.71 -17.51 4.68
CA SER A 157 -0.43 -16.71 4.25
C SER A 157 -0.03 -15.34 3.73
N ILE A 158 0.90 -14.67 4.43
CA ILE A 158 1.40 -13.34 4.05
C ILE A 158 2.16 -13.41 2.73
N PHE A 159 3.06 -14.40 2.59
CA PHE A 159 3.78 -14.62 1.34
C PHE A 159 2.80 -14.89 0.19
N SER A 160 1.93 -15.88 0.36
CA SER A 160 1.06 -16.35 -0.70
C SER A 160 0.06 -15.29 -1.17
N TYR A 161 -0.56 -14.56 -0.26
CA TYR A 161 -1.48 -13.49 -0.64
C TYR A 161 -0.75 -12.31 -1.30
N SER A 162 0.40 -11.88 -0.76
CA SER A 162 1.17 -10.79 -1.36
C SER A 162 1.71 -11.13 -2.74
N MET A 163 2.00 -12.42 -3.00
CA MET A 163 2.39 -12.92 -4.32
C MET A 163 1.24 -12.98 -5.32
N LEU A 164 -0.02 -12.81 -4.93
CA LEU A 164 -1.12 -12.78 -5.88
C LEU A 164 -0.99 -11.58 -6.83
N TYR A 165 -0.62 -10.39 -6.33
CA TYR A 165 -0.57 -9.16 -7.11
C TYR A 165 0.26 -9.27 -8.41
N PRO A 166 1.54 -9.73 -8.40
CA PRO A 166 2.29 -9.95 -9.64
C PRO A 166 1.60 -10.86 -10.66
N TYR A 167 0.77 -11.82 -10.24
CA TYR A 167 0.13 -12.74 -11.17
C TYR A 167 -1.27 -12.28 -11.59
N THR A 168 -2.05 -11.74 -10.66
CA THR A 168 -3.40 -11.25 -10.93
C THR A 168 -3.37 -9.97 -11.73
N ASP A 169 -2.47 -9.04 -11.42
CA ASP A 169 -2.39 -7.75 -12.12
C ASP A 169 -1.87 -8.00 -13.55
N ASN A 170 -0.81 -8.81 -13.70
CA ASN A 170 -0.33 -9.22 -15.03
C ASN A 170 -1.41 -9.91 -15.89
N LEU A 171 -2.37 -10.62 -15.30
CA LEU A 171 -3.47 -11.25 -16.02
C LEU A 171 -4.65 -10.30 -16.26
N LEU A 172 -5.01 -9.47 -15.28
CA LEU A 172 -6.18 -8.60 -15.32
C LEU A 172 -5.93 -7.31 -16.09
N ASP A 173 -4.69 -6.83 -16.15
CA ASP A 173 -4.31 -5.60 -16.85
C ASP A 173 -3.82 -5.85 -18.29
N ASP A 174 -3.54 -7.10 -18.67
CA ASP A 174 -3.14 -7.43 -20.03
C ASP A 174 -4.27 -7.09 -21.03
N PRO A 175 -4.04 -6.15 -21.99
CA PRO A 175 -5.05 -5.76 -22.98
C PRO A 175 -5.31 -6.85 -24.02
N GLU A 176 -4.40 -7.82 -24.19
CA GLU A 176 -4.54 -8.93 -25.14
C GLU A 176 -5.47 -10.03 -24.59
N ILE A 177 -5.71 -10.08 -23.28
CA ILE A 177 -6.64 -11.02 -22.66
C ILE A 177 -8.08 -10.50 -22.78
N SER A 178 -8.96 -11.32 -23.37
CA SER A 178 -10.34 -10.93 -23.62
C SER A 178 -11.12 -10.73 -22.31
N LEU A 179 -12.13 -9.85 -22.35
CA LEU A 179 -13.05 -9.67 -21.21
C LEU A 179 -13.76 -10.98 -20.80
N SER A 180 -14.02 -11.86 -21.77
CA SER A 180 -14.62 -13.17 -21.49
C SER A 180 -13.67 -14.06 -20.69
N ASP A 181 -12.38 -14.03 -21.02
CA ASP A 181 -11.37 -14.82 -20.33
C ASP A 181 -11.10 -14.28 -18.93
N LYS A 182 -11.04 -12.95 -18.75
CA LYS A 182 -10.96 -12.31 -17.43
C LYS A 182 -12.16 -12.68 -16.56
N LYS A 183 -13.37 -12.74 -17.14
CA LYS A 183 -14.57 -13.17 -16.42
C LYS A 183 -14.48 -14.64 -16.00
N ALA A 184 -14.09 -15.52 -16.92
CA ALA A 184 -13.96 -16.95 -16.65
C ALA A 184 -12.88 -17.23 -15.58
N PHE A 185 -11.78 -16.48 -15.60
CA PHE A 185 -10.76 -16.49 -14.55
C PHE A 185 -11.36 -16.14 -13.19
N ASN A 186 -12.09 -15.03 -13.09
CA ASN A 186 -12.71 -14.60 -11.83
C ASN A 186 -13.74 -15.63 -11.30
N GLU A 187 -14.51 -16.26 -12.19
CA GLU A 187 -15.43 -17.35 -11.83
C GLU A 187 -14.68 -18.57 -11.26
N ARG A 188 -13.54 -18.95 -11.84
CA ARG A 188 -12.68 -20.03 -11.31
C ARG A 188 -12.00 -19.65 -10.01
N LEU A 189 -11.50 -18.42 -9.89
CA LEU A 189 -10.89 -17.90 -8.69
C LEU A 189 -11.87 -17.93 -7.52
N GLN A 190 -13.12 -17.52 -7.75
CA GLN A 190 -14.19 -17.62 -6.76
C GLN A 190 -14.39 -19.07 -6.29
N LEU A 191 -14.46 -20.05 -7.21
CA LEU A 191 -14.57 -21.46 -6.83
C LEU A 191 -13.41 -21.91 -5.92
N VAL A 192 -12.18 -21.48 -6.20
CA VAL A 192 -11.01 -21.80 -5.37
C VAL A 192 -11.10 -21.16 -3.99
N LEU A 193 -11.55 -19.90 -3.91
CA LEU A 193 -11.78 -19.21 -2.65
C LEU A 193 -12.90 -19.85 -1.83
N GLU A 194 -13.89 -20.45 -2.46
CA GLU A 194 -14.95 -21.26 -1.83
C GLU A 194 -14.48 -22.68 -1.44
N GLY A 195 -13.26 -23.08 -1.80
CA GLY A 195 -12.69 -24.39 -1.48
C GLY A 195 -12.99 -25.48 -2.52
N THR A 196 -13.46 -25.11 -3.71
CA THR A 196 -13.73 -26.01 -4.83
C THR A 196 -12.52 -26.11 -5.77
N ILE A 197 -12.37 -27.26 -6.44
CA ILE A 197 -11.35 -27.47 -7.48
C ILE A 197 -11.97 -27.14 -8.84
N PRO A 198 -11.57 -26.04 -9.52
CA PRO A 198 -12.09 -25.71 -10.85
C PRO A 198 -11.59 -26.69 -11.91
N SER A 199 -12.37 -26.89 -12.98
CA SER A 199 -11.93 -27.56 -14.20
C SER A 199 -11.26 -26.57 -15.16
N ASP A 200 -10.49 -27.09 -16.13
CA ASP A 200 -9.91 -26.31 -17.24
C ASP A 200 -9.00 -25.15 -16.80
N VAL A 201 -8.11 -25.42 -15.82
CA VAL A 201 -7.16 -24.47 -15.25
C VAL A 201 -5.91 -24.34 -16.13
N SER A 202 -5.51 -23.12 -16.47
CA SER A 202 -4.26 -22.87 -17.19
C SER A 202 -3.02 -23.13 -16.31
N HIS A 203 -1.83 -23.12 -16.90
CA HIS A 203 -0.59 -23.24 -16.12
C HIS A 203 -0.39 -22.03 -15.19
N GLU A 204 -0.69 -20.83 -15.68
CA GLU A 204 -0.61 -19.56 -14.96
C GLU A 204 -1.64 -19.51 -13.83
N GLU A 205 -2.89 -19.91 -14.09
CA GLU A 205 -3.93 -20.00 -13.06
C GLU A 205 -3.57 -21.01 -11.96
N SER A 206 -2.89 -22.11 -12.33
CA SER A 206 -2.47 -23.12 -11.36
C SER A 206 -1.50 -22.53 -10.33
N LYS A 207 -0.59 -21.63 -10.71
CA LYS A 207 0.31 -20.93 -9.78
C LYS A 207 -0.46 -20.04 -8.81
N ILE A 208 -1.43 -19.27 -9.31
CA ILE A 208 -2.29 -18.40 -8.51
C ILE A 208 -3.10 -19.23 -7.50
N PHE A 209 -3.71 -20.33 -7.96
CA PHE A 209 -4.53 -21.17 -7.10
C PHE A 209 -3.72 -21.95 -6.08
N GLU A 210 -2.46 -22.29 -6.39
CA GLU A 210 -1.52 -22.84 -5.42
C GLU A 210 -1.23 -21.86 -4.28
N MET A 211 -1.06 -20.56 -4.57
CA MET A 211 -0.90 -19.55 -3.51
C MET A 211 -2.11 -19.51 -2.57
N ILE A 212 -3.33 -19.55 -3.10
CA ILE A 212 -4.53 -19.57 -2.26
C ILE A 212 -4.59 -20.83 -1.39
N ARG A 213 -4.23 -21.98 -1.96
CA ARG A 213 -4.17 -23.24 -1.20
C ARG A 213 -3.07 -23.22 -0.14
N ASN A 214 -1.96 -22.51 -0.37
CA ASN A 214 -0.89 -22.38 0.62
C ASN A 214 -1.32 -21.59 1.87
N ILE A 215 -2.39 -20.79 1.80
CA ILE A 215 -3.01 -20.16 2.99
C ILE A 215 -3.58 -21.24 3.92
N GLU A 216 -4.11 -22.34 3.38
CA GLU A 216 -4.67 -23.46 4.16
C GLU A 216 -3.62 -24.19 5.01
N LEU A 217 -2.33 -24.07 4.66
CA LEU A 217 -1.23 -24.61 5.47
C LEU A 217 -1.12 -23.94 6.85
N GLN A 218 -1.66 -22.72 6.97
CA GLN A 218 -1.67 -21.95 8.21
C GLN A 218 -3.07 -21.85 8.80
N TYR A 219 -4.09 -21.64 7.95
CA TYR A 219 -5.47 -21.43 8.38
C TYR A 219 -6.40 -22.44 7.71
N GLU A 220 -6.71 -23.54 8.38
CA GLU A 220 -7.70 -24.50 7.88
C GLU A 220 -9.10 -23.86 7.76
N ARG A 221 -9.80 -24.07 6.64
CA ARG A 221 -11.11 -23.47 6.33
C ARG A 221 -12.19 -23.69 7.38
N GLU A 222 -12.29 -24.90 7.92
CA GLU A 222 -13.32 -25.25 8.91
C GLU A 222 -13.11 -24.48 10.23
N SER A 223 -11.84 -24.34 10.60
CA SER A 223 -11.37 -23.68 11.82
C SER A 223 -11.34 -22.15 11.67
N TYR A 224 -11.02 -21.63 10.49
CA TYR A 224 -10.84 -20.20 10.20
C TYR A 224 -11.70 -19.72 9.01
N PRO A 225 -13.04 -19.84 9.07
CA PRO A 225 -13.92 -19.49 7.95
C PRO A 225 -13.81 -18.01 7.56
N ASN A 226 -13.55 -17.12 8.51
CA ASN A 226 -13.49 -15.67 8.28
C ASN A 226 -12.27 -15.25 7.45
N VAL A 227 -11.18 -16.03 7.45
CA VAL A 227 -10.05 -15.80 6.54
C VAL A 227 -10.53 -15.90 5.10
N TYR A 228 -11.24 -16.97 4.75
CA TYR A 228 -11.74 -17.19 3.39
C TYR A 228 -12.90 -16.27 3.04
N GLN A 229 -13.77 -15.96 4.00
CA GLN A 229 -14.82 -14.95 3.81
C GLN A 229 -14.23 -13.57 3.49
N SER A 230 -13.13 -13.18 4.14
CA SER A 230 -12.45 -11.91 3.86
C SER A 230 -11.80 -11.89 2.47
N LEU A 231 -11.23 -13.01 2.02
CA LEU A 231 -10.71 -13.15 0.65
C LEU A 231 -11.82 -13.06 -0.40
N LEU A 232 -12.99 -13.66 -0.14
CA LEU A 232 -14.17 -13.52 -0.99
C LEU A 232 -14.68 -12.07 -1.03
N MET A 233 -14.62 -11.35 0.10
CA MET A 233 -15.02 -9.95 0.16
C MET A 233 -14.13 -9.04 -0.69
N ILE A 234 -12.80 -9.17 -0.61
CA ILE A 234 -11.92 -8.37 -1.47
C ILE A 234 -12.10 -8.74 -2.93
N GLN A 235 -12.32 -10.01 -3.26
CA GLN A 235 -12.64 -10.42 -4.63
C GLN A 235 -13.93 -9.77 -5.14
N ASP A 236 -15.00 -9.78 -4.34
CA ASP A 236 -16.27 -9.11 -4.66
C ASP A 236 -16.09 -7.59 -4.81
N ALA A 237 -15.33 -6.96 -3.91
CA ALA A 237 -15.04 -5.54 -3.97
C ALA A 237 -14.23 -5.15 -5.22
N GLN A 238 -13.27 -5.97 -5.63
CA GLN A 238 -12.51 -5.79 -6.87
C GLN A 238 -13.43 -5.86 -8.10
N VAL A 239 -14.30 -6.87 -8.17
CA VAL A 239 -15.29 -7.00 -9.26
C VAL A 239 -16.24 -5.80 -9.29
N LEU A 240 -16.72 -5.34 -8.13
CA LEU A 240 -17.57 -4.15 -8.04
C LEU A 240 -16.83 -2.89 -8.52
N SER A 241 -15.54 -2.75 -8.21
CA SER A 241 -14.73 -1.59 -8.59
C SER A 241 -14.56 -1.45 -10.10
N LEU A 242 -14.70 -2.53 -10.88
CA LEU A 242 -14.71 -2.46 -12.34
C LEU A 242 -15.82 -1.55 -12.89
N SER A 243 -16.90 -1.35 -12.13
CA SER A 243 -17.96 -0.39 -12.50
C SER A 243 -17.49 1.07 -12.53
N GLN A 244 -16.37 1.39 -11.88
CA GLN A 244 -15.72 2.71 -11.92
C GLN A 244 -15.06 2.99 -13.27
N ASN A 245 -14.72 1.96 -14.05
CA ASN A 245 -14.25 2.06 -15.44
C ASN A 245 -15.45 2.28 -16.37
N ASN A 246 -15.90 3.53 -16.49
CA ASN A 246 -17.15 3.84 -17.16
C ASN A 246 -17.00 5.06 -18.07
N PRO A 247 -17.51 5.07 -19.31
CA PRO A 247 -17.54 6.29 -20.12
C PRO A 247 -18.35 7.43 -19.48
N ARG A 248 -19.27 7.11 -18.55
CA ARG A 248 -20.08 8.10 -17.82
C ARG A 248 -19.59 8.21 -16.38
N LYS A 249 -19.41 9.46 -15.94
CA LYS A 249 -19.12 9.78 -14.53
C LYS A 249 -20.23 9.25 -13.62
N LEU A 250 -19.85 8.50 -12.59
CA LEU A 250 -20.73 8.09 -11.50
C LEU A 250 -20.87 9.22 -10.47
N SER A 251 -21.90 9.19 -9.60
CA SER A 251 -22.02 10.21 -8.55
C SER A 251 -21.06 9.94 -7.38
N PRO A 252 -20.55 10.96 -6.67
CA PRO A 252 -19.69 10.76 -5.50
C PRO A 252 -20.27 9.85 -4.41
N ASN A 253 -21.59 9.88 -4.21
CA ASN A 253 -22.28 9.01 -3.24
C ASN A 253 -22.26 7.52 -3.61
N ILE A 254 -21.93 7.19 -4.86
CA ILE A 254 -21.75 5.81 -5.34
C ILE A 254 -20.26 5.46 -5.33
N LEU A 255 -19.39 6.40 -5.71
CA LEU A 255 -17.95 6.17 -5.78
C LEU A 255 -17.33 5.93 -4.41
N LEU A 256 -17.68 6.75 -3.41
CA LEU A 256 -17.06 6.66 -2.09
C LEU A 256 -17.28 5.29 -1.41
N PRO A 257 -18.50 4.71 -1.37
CA PRO A 257 -18.71 3.36 -0.86
C PRO A 257 -17.91 2.28 -1.62
N ILE A 258 -17.75 2.41 -2.94
CA ILE A 258 -16.97 1.44 -3.74
C ILE A 258 -15.49 1.51 -3.36
N SER A 259 -14.90 2.72 -3.32
CA SER A 259 -13.50 2.89 -2.87
C SER A 259 -13.32 2.36 -1.44
N PHE A 260 -14.29 2.63 -0.54
CA PHE A 260 -14.21 2.16 0.86
C PHE A 260 -14.27 0.65 0.94
N TYR A 261 -15.15 0.01 0.18
CA TYR A 261 -15.26 -1.43 0.17
C TYR A 261 -14.01 -2.10 -0.41
N LYS A 262 -13.47 -1.58 -1.52
CA LYS A 262 -12.22 -2.08 -2.12
C LYS A 262 -11.03 -1.98 -1.17
N GLY A 263 -10.74 -0.77 -0.70
CA GLY A 263 -9.62 -0.55 0.22
C GLY A 263 -9.80 -1.28 1.54
N GLY A 264 -10.98 -1.12 2.16
CA GLY A 264 -11.28 -1.68 3.45
C GLY A 264 -11.28 -3.21 3.47
N ALA A 265 -11.85 -3.86 2.45
CA ALA A 265 -11.80 -5.31 2.33
C ALA A 265 -10.36 -5.83 2.14
N SER A 266 -9.49 -5.08 1.43
CA SER A 266 -8.09 -5.46 1.21
C SER A 266 -7.34 -5.59 2.53
N VAL A 267 -7.37 -4.53 3.36
CA VAL A 267 -6.64 -4.53 4.64
C VAL A 267 -7.34 -5.37 5.70
N LEU A 268 -8.66 -5.56 5.60
CA LEU A 268 -9.38 -6.54 6.42
C LEU A 268 -8.89 -7.97 6.14
N ALA A 269 -8.75 -8.34 4.87
CA ALA A 269 -8.18 -9.62 4.47
C ALA A 269 -6.73 -9.76 4.97
N ASP A 270 -5.91 -8.72 4.83
CA ASP A 270 -4.56 -8.71 5.40
C ASP A 270 -4.57 -9.01 6.90
N GLY A 271 -5.48 -8.38 7.66
CA GLY A 271 -5.61 -8.61 9.09
C GLY A 271 -5.95 -10.06 9.44
N PHE A 272 -6.90 -10.67 8.73
CA PHE A 272 -7.24 -12.08 8.91
C PHE A 272 -6.08 -13.00 8.50
N LEU A 273 -5.33 -12.67 7.46
CA LEU A 273 -4.14 -13.44 7.03
C LEU A 273 -2.95 -13.29 7.98
N CYS A 274 -2.91 -12.22 8.78
CA CYS A 274 -1.94 -12.06 9.86
C CYS A 274 -2.31 -12.87 11.11
N LYS A 275 -3.59 -12.81 11.53
CA LYS A 275 -4.01 -13.25 12.89
C LYS A 275 -4.96 -14.45 12.90
N GLY A 276 -5.60 -14.79 11.79
CA GLY A 276 -6.61 -15.85 11.66
C GLY A 276 -7.98 -15.46 12.19
N GLU A 277 -8.03 -14.83 13.36
CA GLU A 277 -9.24 -14.28 13.97
C GLU A 277 -9.01 -12.84 14.40
N LEU A 278 -9.99 -11.97 14.14
CA LEU A 278 -9.97 -10.57 14.51
C LEU A 278 -11.11 -10.26 15.48
N SER A 279 -10.83 -9.44 16.49
CA SER A 279 -11.87 -8.79 17.28
C SER A 279 -12.62 -7.74 16.45
N GLU A 280 -13.80 -7.34 16.93
CA GLU A 280 -14.59 -6.26 16.29
C GLU A 280 -13.76 -4.97 16.09
N THR A 281 -13.04 -4.53 17.12
CA THR A 281 -12.15 -3.37 17.04
C THR A 281 -11.07 -3.54 15.97
N GLU A 282 -10.47 -4.72 15.86
CA GLU A 282 -9.44 -5.00 14.84
C GLU A 282 -10.03 -5.03 13.43
N MET A 283 -11.24 -5.58 13.25
CA MET A 283 -11.94 -5.56 11.97
C MET A 283 -12.25 -4.13 11.52
N HIS A 284 -12.82 -3.31 12.41
CA HIS A 284 -13.12 -1.91 12.10
C HIS A 284 -11.85 -1.09 11.86
N PHE A 285 -10.78 -1.33 12.64
CA PHE A 285 -9.49 -0.69 12.40
C PHE A 285 -8.93 -1.06 11.03
N SER A 286 -8.82 -2.35 10.71
CA SER A 286 -8.28 -2.82 9.43
C SER A 286 -9.09 -2.29 8.26
N PHE A 287 -10.42 -2.34 8.34
CA PHE A 287 -11.28 -1.82 7.29
C PHE A 287 -11.12 -0.30 7.12
N GLY A 288 -11.13 0.46 8.23
CA GLY A 288 -10.90 1.90 8.19
C GLY A 288 -9.51 2.28 7.65
N TYR A 289 -8.49 1.48 8.01
CA TYR A 289 -7.12 1.63 7.52
C TYR A 289 -7.08 1.47 6.00
N GLY A 290 -7.61 0.38 5.48
CA GLY A 290 -7.71 0.14 4.05
C GLY A 290 -8.52 1.21 3.32
N ALA A 291 -9.63 1.66 3.89
CA ALA A 291 -10.47 2.70 3.29
C ALA A 291 -9.73 4.02 3.10
N PHE A 292 -8.92 4.47 4.08
CA PHE A 292 -8.14 5.70 3.88
C PHE A 292 -6.93 5.49 2.97
N LEU A 293 -6.32 4.30 2.94
CA LEU A 293 -5.25 4.00 1.99
C LEU A 293 -5.77 4.09 0.55
N GLN A 294 -6.96 3.54 0.27
CA GLN A 294 -7.59 3.68 -1.05
C GLN A 294 -7.83 5.15 -1.42
N LEU A 295 -8.24 6.01 -0.49
CA LEU A 295 -8.37 7.44 -0.78
C LEU A 295 -7.02 8.12 -1.08
N LEU A 296 -5.92 7.64 -0.49
CA LEU A 296 -4.60 8.16 -0.77
C LEU A 296 -4.11 7.70 -2.13
N ASP A 297 -4.31 6.43 -2.48
CA ASP A 297 -4.01 5.89 -3.81
C ASP A 297 -4.83 6.64 -4.88
N ASP A 298 -6.16 6.78 -4.70
CA ASP A 298 -7.04 7.56 -5.60
C ASP A 298 -6.59 9.04 -5.76
N LEU A 299 -5.97 9.62 -4.73
CA LEU A 299 -5.41 10.99 -4.77
C LEU A 299 -4.06 11.04 -5.50
N GLN A 300 -3.24 9.99 -5.37
CA GLN A 300 -1.96 9.87 -6.09
C GLN A 300 -2.19 9.62 -7.59
N ASP A 301 -3.25 8.90 -7.94
CA ASP A 301 -3.51 8.43 -9.32
C ASP A 301 -4.49 9.30 -10.13
N ILE A 302 -4.84 10.51 -9.65
CA ILE A 302 -5.81 11.43 -10.29
C ILE A 302 -5.67 11.51 -11.81
N ASP A 303 -4.44 11.72 -12.30
CA ASP A 303 -4.18 11.94 -13.72
C ASP A 303 -4.21 10.65 -14.54
N CYS A 304 -3.83 9.50 -13.96
CA CYS A 304 -3.92 8.19 -14.60
C CYS A 304 -5.39 7.77 -14.69
N ASP A 305 -6.10 7.82 -13.57
CA ASP A 305 -7.52 7.50 -13.46
C ASP A 305 -8.38 8.27 -14.48
N ARG A 306 -8.14 9.58 -14.61
CA ARG A 306 -8.85 10.42 -15.58
C ARG A 306 -8.60 9.99 -17.03
N LYS A 307 -7.37 9.62 -17.37
CA LYS A 307 -7.03 9.18 -18.73
C LYS A 307 -7.74 7.88 -19.08
N ASP A 308 -7.88 7.00 -18.09
CA ASP A 308 -8.46 5.67 -18.28
C ASP A 308 -9.99 5.66 -18.11
N ASN A 309 -10.61 6.82 -17.81
CA ASN A 309 -12.02 6.94 -17.42
C ASN A 309 -12.37 6.06 -16.20
N HIS A 310 -11.40 5.89 -15.31
CA HIS A 310 -11.59 5.31 -13.98
C HIS A 310 -12.05 6.42 -13.03
N TRP A 311 -13.29 6.34 -12.54
CA TRP A 311 -13.86 7.39 -11.69
C TRP A 311 -13.68 7.08 -10.20
N THR A 312 -12.98 7.97 -9.50
CA THR A 312 -12.78 7.99 -8.05
C THR A 312 -13.31 9.30 -7.47
N LEU A 313 -13.28 9.46 -6.14
CA LEU A 313 -13.65 10.73 -5.49
C LEU A 313 -12.82 11.90 -6.02
N PHE A 314 -11.58 11.65 -6.42
CA PHE A 314 -10.65 12.69 -6.87
C PHE A 314 -10.65 12.86 -8.40
N SER A 315 -10.72 11.78 -9.17
CA SER A 315 -10.66 11.84 -10.64
C SER A 315 -11.95 12.40 -11.28
N ILE A 316 -13.10 12.28 -10.61
CA ILE A 316 -14.41 12.76 -11.10
C ILE A 316 -14.48 14.28 -11.29
N LYS A 317 -13.77 15.04 -10.46
CA LYS A 317 -13.76 16.52 -10.54
C LYS A 317 -13.17 17.00 -11.86
N HIS A 318 -13.52 18.21 -12.28
CA HIS A 318 -12.86 18.87 -13.41
C HIS A 318 -11.42 19.27 -13.05
N GLN A 319 -10.55 19.35 -14.07
CA GLN A 319 -9.12 19.62 -13.89
C GLN A 319 -8.82 20.99 -13.24
N GLU A 320 -9.77 21.93 -13.32
CA GLU A 320 -9.67 23.28 -12.77
C GLU A 320 -10.12 23.37 -11.30
N GLU A 321 -10.71 22.29 -10.76
CA GLU A 321 -11.19 22.27 -9.38
C GLU A 321 -10.05 21.96 -8.40
N ILE A 322 -10.13 22.60 -7.22
CA ILE A 322 -9.22 22.35 -6.10
C ILE A 322 -9.80 21.32 -5.12
N TYR A 323 -8.92 20.69 -4.35
CA TYR A 323 -9.20 19.56 -3.47
C TYR A 323 -9.03 19.87 -1.98
N ASP A 324 -9.02 21.16 -1.62
CA ASP A 324 -8.79 21.59 -0.23
C ASP A 324 -9.70 20.89 0.78
N ARG A 325 -11.00 20.80 0.45
CA ARG A 325 -11.99 20.19 1.33
C ARG A 325 -11.74 18.69 1.48
N GLU A 326 -11.48 18.00 0.37
CA GLU A 326 -11.27 16.55 0.33
C GLU A 326 -9.97 16.18 1.06
N ILE A 327 -8.88 16.88 0.82
CA ILE A 327 -7.59 16.65 1.51
C ILE A 327 -7.73 16.87 3.01
N ILE A 328 -8.36 17.96 3.45
CA ILE A 328 -8.59 18.20 4.89
C ILE A 328 -9.49 17.10 5.47
N LYS A 329 -10.53 16.70 4.74
CA LYS A 329 -11.45 15.64 5.17
C LYS A 329 -10.73 14.30 5.34
N VAL A 330 -9.86 13.92 4.39
CA VAL A 330 -9.03 12.71 4.46
C VAL A 330 -8.08 12.75 5.64
N LEU A 331 -7.37 13.85 5.87
CA LEU A 331 -6.47 13.99 7.02
C LEU A 331 -7.20 13.86 8.37
N CYS A 332 -8.39 14.45 8.48
CA CYS A 332 -9.24 14.29 9.66
C CYS A 332 -9.77 12.84 9.80
N TYR A 333 -10.12 12.18 8.70
CA TYR A 333 -10.58 10.81 8.69
C TYR A 333 -9.50 9.82 9.12
N ILE A 334 -8.28 9.94 8.58
CA ILE A 334 -7.11 9.17 9.00
C ILE A 334 -6.92 9.31 10.51
N SER A 335 -6.95 10.55 11.01
CA SER A 335 -6.83 10.83 12.45
C SER A 335 -7.91 10.11 13.25
N LYS A 336 -9.17 10.21 12.81
CA LYS A 336 -10.31 9.58 13.49
C LYS A 336 -10.18 8.06 13.53
N VAL A 337 -9.82 7.40 12.43
CA VAL A 337 -9.63 5.94 12.38
C VAL A 337 -8.53 5.50 13.35
N LEU A 338 -7.38 6.20 13.32
CA LEU A 338 -6.25 5.90 14.20
C LEU A 338 -6.60 6.10 15.69
N ASP A 339 -7.41 7.10 16.01
CA ASP A 339 -7.75 7.44 17.40
C ASP A 339 -8.92 6.62 17.97
N LYS A 340 -9.91 6.27 17.13
CA LYS A 340 -11.15 5.59 17.55
C LYS A 340 -10.95 4.12 17.87
N TYR A 341 -10.17 3.40 17.05
CA TYR A 341 -10.04 1.95 17.16
C TYR A 341 -8.70 1.59 17.77
N THR A 342 -8.60 1.63 19.09
CA THR A 342 -7.37 1.40 19.85
C THR A 342 -7.32 0.03 20.54
N ILE A 343 -6.13 -0.59 20.52
CA ILE A 343 -5.83 -1.89 21.13
C ILE A 343 -5.04 -1.70 22.45
N TYR A 344 -4.52 -0.49 22.67
CA TYR A 344 -3.82 0.04 23.85
C TYR A 344 -2.46 -0.59 24.16
N THR A 345 -1.63 -0.81 23.14
CA THR A 345 -0.21 -1.19 23.33
C THR A 345 0.75 -0.01 23.04
N PRO A 346 1.92 0.08 23.71
CA PRO A 346 2.93 1.10 23.39
C PRO A 346 3.41 1.04 21.93
N GLU A 347 3.49 -0.17 21.39
CA GLU A 347 3.84 -0.45 20.00
C GLU A 347 2.82 0.12 19.03
N GLU A 348 1.54 -0.07 19.33
CA GLU A 348 0.43 0.45 18.55
C GLU A 348 0.45 1.98 18.51
N GLU A 349 0.58 2.65 19.66
CA GLU A 349 0.62 4.11 19.73
C GLU A 349 1.75 4.68 18.85
N THR A 350 2.93 4.07 18.94
CA THR A 350 4.10 4.46 18.15
C THR A 350 3.84 4.28 16.65
N LEU A 351 3.28 3.13 16.25
CA LEU A 351 3.01 2.83 14.85
C LEU A 351 1.90 3.72 14.27
N LYS A 352 0.84 4.00 15.04
CA LYS A 352 -0.22 4.93 14.62
C LYS A 352 0.28 6.35 14.41
N ARG A 353 1.21 6.82 15.26
CA ARG A 353 1.89 8.12 15.06
C ARG A 353 2.63 8.12 13.72
N ILE A 354 3.35 7.05 13.41
CA ILE A 354 4.12 6.92 12.16
C ILE A 354 3.22 6.83 10.94
N ILE A 355 2.14 6.04 10.99
CA ILE A 355 1.14 5.99 9.91
C ILE A 355 0.60 7.39 9.63
N ARG A 356 0.33 8.20 10.66
CA ARG A 356 -0.12 9.59 10.49
C ARG A 356 0.93 10.48 9.81
N GLU A 357 2.20 10.33 10.14
CA GLU A 357 3.27 11.07 9.47
C GLU A 357 3.45 10.63 8.02
N CYS A 358 3.48 9.32 7.75
CA CYS A 358 3.64 8.76 6.41
C CYS A 358 2.50 9.18 5.48
N THR A 359 1.24 9.05 5.92
CA THR A 359 0.07 9.45 5.11
C THR A 359 0.03 10.95 4.84
N ARG A 360 0.46 11.78 5.81
CA ARG A 360 0.62 13.23 5.60
C ARG A 360 1.71 13.52 4.57
N LEU A 361 2.84 12.81 4.62
CA LEU A 361 3.92 12.91 3.63
C LEU A 361 3.46 12.51 2.24
N MET A 362 2.64 11.46 2.08
CA MET A 362 2.05 11.08 0.80
C MET A 362 1.19 12.20 0.20
N ILE A 363 0.34 12.84 1.01
CA ILE A 363 -0.46 13.99 0.57
C ILE A 363 0.45 15.17 0.18
N MET A 364 1.48 15.46 0.98
CA MET A 364 2.44 16.52 0.69
C MET A 364 3.22 16.25 -0.59
N ASP A 365 3.56 15.00 -0.89
CA ASP A 365 4.20 14.59 -2.14
C ASP A 365 3.29 14.89 -3.34
N VAL A 366 2.03 14.44 -3.31
CA VAL A 366 1.04 14.72 -4.38
C VAL A 366 0.88 16.22 -4.61
N VAL A 367 0.68 16.99 -3.55
CA VAL A 367 0.51 18.45 -3.64
C VAL A 367 1.80 19.14 -4.13
N GLY A 368 2.97 18.65 -3.72
CA GLY A 368 4.25 19.17 -4.17
C GLY A 368 4.52 18.95 -5.65
N GLN A 369 4.09 17.80 -6.18
CA GLN A 369 4.15 17.49 -7.60
C GLN A 369 3.09 18.27 -8.40
N ASN A 370 1.92 18.50 -7.81
CA ASN A 370 0.77 19.13 -8.45
C ASN A 370 0.20 20.32 -7.65
N PRO A 371 0.91 21.46 -7.56
CA PRO A 371 0.48 22.58 -6.72
C PRO A 371 -0.88 23.19 -7.09
N HIS A 372 -1.33 22.99 -8.33
CA HIS A 372 -2.61 23.51 -8.84
C HIS A 372 -3.84 22.79 -8.25
N LEU A 373 -3.66 21.61 -7.64
CA LEU A 373 -4.74 20.85 -7.00
C LEU A 373 -5.27 21.51 -5.73
N VAL A 374 -4.57 22.50 -5.17
CA VAL A 374 -4.94 23.12 -3.91
C VAL A 374 -4.88 24.64 -3.99
N SER A 375 -5.58 25.30 -3.07
CA SER A 375 -5.44 26.75 -2.92
C SER A 375 -4.04 27.11 -2.39
N GLU A 376 -3.61 28.35 -2.66
CA GLU A 376 -2.38 28.90 -2.08
C GLU A 376 -2.39 28.84 -0.54
N LYS A 377 -3.57 28.95 0.08
CA LYS A 377 -3.73 28.87 1.53
C LYS A 377 -3.39 27.47 2.04
N LEU A 378 -3.95 26.42 1.44
CA LEU A 378 -3.66 25.05 1.86
C LEU A 378 -2.22 24.66 1.51
N TYR A 379 -1.72 25.04 0.33
CA TYR A 379 -0.33 24.82 -0.05
C TYR A 379 0.63 25.39 1.00
N LYS A 380 0.47 26.67 1.40
CA LYS A 380 1.31 27.30 2.43
C LYS A 380 1.19 26.62 3.79
N CYS A 381 0.00 26.11 4.13
CA CYS A 381 -0.23 25.37 5.36
C CYS A 381 0.58 24.07 5.37
N LEU A 382 0.41 23.23 4.34
CA LEU A 382 1.16 21.98 4.17
C LEU A 382 2.67 22.25 4.13
N GLU A 383 3.10 23.21 3.32
CA GLU A 383 4.48 23.64 3.21
C GLU A 383 5.05 24.00 4.59
N SER A 384 4.32 24.75 5.43
CA SER A 384 4.83 25.17 6.75
C SER A 384 5.10 24.02 7.73
N HIS A 385 4.49 22.86 7.52
CA HIS A 385 4.65 21.66 8.35
C HIS A 385 5.49 20.56 7.67
N CYS A 386 5.94 20.78 6.43
CA CYS A 386 6.82 19.85 5.74
C CYS A 386 8.29 20.10 6.12
N ARG A 387 9.07 19.03 6.28
CA ARG A 387 10.50 19.13 6.64
C ARG A 387 11.41 19.47 5.47
N VAL A 388 10.91 19.35 4.25
CA VAL A 388 11.53 19.81 3.01
C VAL A 388 10.57 20.78 2.31
N ARG A 389 11.02 21.49 1.27
CA ARG A 389 10.07 22.24 0.44
C ARG A 389 9.17 21.26 -0.31
N LEU A 390 7.89 21.56 -0.49
CA LEU A 390 7.01 20.68 -1.26
C LEU A 390 7.52 20.51 -2.71
N SER A 391 8.15 21.55 -3.28
CA SER A 391 8.78 21.47 -4.60
C SER A 391 9.94 20.47 -4.68
N PHE A 392 10.55 20.12 -3.54
CA PHE A 392 11.65 19.16 -3.50
C PHE A 392 11.19 17.74 -3.85
N PHE A 393 9.93 17.37 -3.56
CA PHE A 393 9.41 16.06 -3.93
C PHE A 393 9.45 15.84 -5.44
N LYS A 394 9.09 16.85 -6.22
CA LYS A 394 9.21 16.80 -7.69
C LYS A 394 10.66 16.66 -8.16
N GLU A 395 11.57 17.48 -7.61
CA GLU A 395 13.02 17.36 -7.91
C GLU A 395 13.55 15.96 -7.56
N TYR A 396 13.03 15.37 -6.48
CA TYR A 396 13.43 14.06 -6.00
C TYR A 396 12.95 12.94 -6.92
N HIS A 397 11.67 12.96 -7.33
CA HIS A 397 11.10 12.01 -8.28
C HIS A 397 11.77 12.08 -9.64
N GLU A 398 12.00 13.27 -10.20
CA GLU A 398 12.71 13.43 -11.48
C GLU A 398 14.11 12.81 -11.43
N LYS A 399 14.87 13.11 -10.36
CA LYS A 399 16.17 12.48 -10.15
C LYS A 399 16.05 10.98 -9.99
N PHE A 400 15.15 10.50 -9.12
CA PHE A 400 15.00 9.07 -8.86
C PHE A 400 14.56 8.30 -10.11
N SER A 401 13.71 8.89 -10.95
CA SER A 401 13.33 8.36 -12.26
C SER A 401 14.54 8.26 -13.19
N ASP A 402 15.32 9.34 -13.33
CA ASP A 402 16.59 9.33 -14.09
C ASP A 402 17.52 8.22 -13.59
N TRP A 403 17.63 8.04 -12.27
CA TRP A 403 18.42 6.97 -11.67
C TRP A 403 17.81 5.58 -11.92
N SER A 404 16.51 5.37 -11.71
CA SER A 404 15.82 4.09 -11.91
C SER A 404 15.88 3.60 -13.36
N SER A 405 15.89 4.52 -14.32
CA SER A 405 16.12 4.23 -15.74
C SER A 405 17.53 3.68 -16.01
N LEU A 406 18.51 3.99 -15.16
CA LEU A 406 19.84 3.39 -15.19
C LEU A 406 19.83 1.97 -14.62
N PHE A 407 18.91 1.63 -13.69
CA PHE A 407 18.79 0.28 -13.11
C PHE A 407 17.84 -0.65 -13.88
N SER A 408 17.12 -0.13 -14.88
CA SER A 408 16.36 -0.96 -15.81
C SER A 408 17.34 -1.66 -16.76
N PRO A 409 17.30 -3.01 -16.91
CA PRO A 409 17.99 -3.65 -18.02
C PRO A 409 17.43 -3.00 -19.28
N ALA A 410 18.32 -2.46 -20.13
CA ALA A 410 17.93 -1.90 -21.40
C ALA A 410 17.10 -2.97 -22.13
N ALA A 411 15.78 -2.79 -22.18
CA ALA A 411 14.94 -3.50 -23.12
C ALA A 411 15.57 -3.21 -24.47
N ASN A 412 16.07 -4.26 -25.11
CA ASN A 412 16.76 -4.18 -26.39
C ASN A 412 16.05 -3.18 -27.29
N GLN A 413 16.77 -2.12 -27.68
CA GLN A 413 16.50 -1.41 -28.92
C GLN A 413 16.65 -2.41 -30.08
N GLN A 414 15.65 -3.25 -30.30
CA GLN A 414 15.47 -4.12 -31.45
C GLN A 414 13.98 -4.45 -31.59
N ASN A 415 13.21 -3.51 -32.13
CA ASN A 415 12.73 -3.62 -33.50
C ASN A 415 11.98 -2.33 -33.90
N ARG A 416 12.09 -2.04 -35.20
CA ARG A 416 11.60 -0.85 -35.89
C ARG A 416 10.09 -0.72 -35.89
#